data_AF-A0A4Y1ZAU3-F1
#
_entry.id   AF-A0A4Y1ZAU3-F1
#
_cell.length_a   1.000
_cell.length_b   1.000
_cell.length_c   1.000
_cell.angle_alpha   90.00
_cell.angle_beta   90.00
_cell.angle_gamma   90.00
#
_symmetry.space_group_name_H-M   'P 1'
#
loop_
_entity.id
_entity.type
_entity.pdbx_description
1 polymer ?
#
loop_
_entity_poly.entity_id
_entity_poly.type
_entity_poly.pdbx_seq_one_letter_code
_entity_poly.pdbx_strand_id
1 'polypeptide(L)'
;MIIRIALTAIVVSLLNIPYLLLAGGFFLIIIAIRLITNRQEKHNIRAGISLVAAVRTIVLADMVMGFDNMLAIAGASKGHIGYIAIGLIFSVPIIVWGSKIILIAMEHIPLLIYAGGGILGYTASEMIMDEQEIRWIFESYPHFAHIFPVLLIAALLVTGWLYNLYSSWRFAKRS
;
A
#
# COMPACT_ATOMS: atom_id res chain seq x y z
N MET A 1 17.10 3.22 17.87
CA MET A 1 16.32 2.76 19.04
C MET A 1 15.59 3.89 19.76
N ILE A 2 16.26 4.94 20.26
CA ILE A 2 15.60 6.09 20.91
C ILE A 2 14.64 6.82 19.95
N ILE A 3 15.07 7.09 18.71
CA ILE A 3 14.24 7.73 17.67
C ILE A 3 13.00 6.87 17.35
N ARG A 4 13.17 5.55 17.17
CA ARG A 4 12.07 4.62 16.94
C ARG A 4 11.08 4.60 18.09
N ILE A 5 11.55 4.53 19.34
CA ILE A 5 10.69 4.53 20.53
C ILE A 5 9.89 5.83 20.60
N ALA A 6 10.54 6.98 20.36
CA ALA A 6 9.86 8.27 20.31
C ALA A 6 8.83 8.34 19.16
N LEU A 7 9.19 7.89 17.95
CA LEU A 7 8.30 7.83 16.80
C LEU A 7 7.13 6.87 17.03
N THR A 8 7.35 5.67 17.57
CA THR A 8 6.27 4.73 17.90
C THR A 8 5.40 5.27 19.02
N ALA A 9 5.95 5.97 20.02
CA ALA A 9 5.16 6.61 21.06
C ALA A 9 4.29 7.72 20.48
N ILE A 10 4.81 8.51 19.53
CA ILE A 10 4.04 9.51 18.78
C ILE A 10 2.97 8.82 17.94
N VAL A 11 3.29 7.78 17.16
CA VAL A 11 2.33 7.04 16.31
C VAL A 11 1.24 6.39 17.15
N VAL A 12 1.57 5.77 18.28
CA VAL A 12 0.59 5.19 19.22
C VAL A 12 -0.28 6.29 19.83
N SER A 13 0.30 7.45 20.14
CA SER A 13 -0.46 8.62 20.61
C SER A 13 -1.35 9.20 19.52
N LEU A 14 -0.91 9.17 18.25
CA LEU A 14 -1.71 9.51 17.07
C LEU A 14 -2.83 8.50 16.86
N LEU A 15 -2.60 7.21 17.14
CA LEU A 15 -3.62 6.16 17.07
C LEU A 15 -4.77 6.38 18.05
N ASN A 16 -4.53 7.07 19.17
CA ASN A 16 -5.59 7.51 20.08
C ASN A 16 -6.41 8.70 19.54
N ILE A 17 -6.02 9.29 18.41
CA ILE A 17 -6.83 10.33 17.76
C ILE A 17 -8.01 9.62 17.10
N PRO A 18 -9.25 9.94 17.50
CA PRO A 18 -10.42 9.31 16.92
C PRO A 18 -10.50 9.62 15.42
N TYR A 19 -11.01 8.68 14.63
CA TYR A 19 -11.18 8.74 13.19
C TYR A 19 -9.89 8.66 12.35
N LEU A 20 -8.71 8.46 12.96
CA LEU A 20 -7.46 8.37 12.20
C LEU A 20 -7.41 7.13 11.30
N LEU A 21 -7.83 5.96 11.80
CA LEU A 21 -7.83 4.73 11.02
C LEU A 21 -8.91 4.78 9.94
N LEU A 22 -10.07 5.37 10.23
CA LEU A 22 -11.11 5.64 9.24
C LEU A 22 -10.59 6.50 8.08
N ALA A 23 -9.90 7.59 8.38
CA ALA A 23 -9.30 8.45 7.37
C ALA A 23 -8.27 7.69 6.53
N GLY A 24 -7.44 6.85 7.18
CA GLY A 24 -6.50 5.96 6.51
C GLY A 24 -7.19 4.96 5.58
N GLY A 25 -8.21 4.26 6.07
CA GLY A 25 -9.00 3.32 5.27
C GLY A 25 -9.64 3.98 4.05
N PHE A 26 -10.22 5.18 4.23
CA PHE A 26 -10.77 5.95 3.10
C PHE A 26 -9.71 6.33 2.07
N PHE A 27 -8.51 6.71 2.53
CA PHE A 27 -7.39 7.00 1.64
C PHE A 27 -6.96 5.76 0.85
N LEU A 28 -6.89 4.59 1.48
CA LEU A 28 -6.60 3.33 0.79
C LEU A 28 -7.66 2.98 -0.25
N ILE A 29 -8.95 3.20 0.04
CA ILE A 29 -10.03 3.00 -0.94
C ILE A 29 -9.80 3.86 -2.17
N ILE A 30 -9.44 5.14 -1.98
CA ILE A 30 -9.12 6.05 -3.10
C ILE A 30 -7.93 5.53 -3.90
N ILE A 31 -6.86 5.07 -3.24
CA ILE A 31 -5.69 4.48 -3.92
C ILE A 31 -6.09 3.24 -4.70
N ALA A 32 -6.91 2.35 -4.12
CA ALA A 32 -7.38 1.12 -4.77
C ALA A 32 -8.20 1.44 -6.02
N ILE A 33 -9.13 2.39 -5.95
CA ILE A 33 -9.91 2.85 -7.12
C ILE A 33 -8.97 3.43 -8.18
N ARG A 34 -8.03 4.29 -7.79
CA ARG A 34 -7.06 4.88 -8.73
C ARG A 34 -6.18 3.81 -9.39
N LEU A 35 -5.74 2.81 -8.63
CA LEU A 35 -4.93 1.71 -9.12
C LEU A 35 -5.69 0.90 -10.18
N ILE A 36 -6.95 0.56 -9.93
CA ILE A 36 -7.76 -0.26 -10.85
C ILE A 36 -8.21 0.55 -12.08
N THR A 37 -8.51 1.85 -11.92
CA THR A 37 -9.06 2.68 -13.01
C THR A 37 -7.99 3.28 -13.93
N ASN A 38 -6.77 3.53 -13.45
CA ASN A 38 -5.71 4.20 -14.23
C ASN A 38 -4.93 3.26 -15.17
N ARG A 39 -5.60 2.29 -15.79
CA ARG A 39 -5.00 1.20 -16.59
C ARG A 39 -4.36 1.65 -17.91
N GLN A 40 -4.66 2.86 -18.40
CA GLN A 40 -4.33 3.26 -19.78
C GLN A 40 -3.80 4.69 -19.96
N GLU A 41 -3.40 5.40 -18.89
CA GLU A 41 -2.42 6.45 -19.13
C GLU A 41 -1.11 5.77 -19.52
N LYS A 42 -0.89 5.63 -20.84
CA LYS A 42 0.45 5.48 -21.43
C LYS A 42 1.35 6.35 -20.57
N HIS A 43 2.29 5.72 -19.88
CA HIS A 43 3.23 6.34 -18.96
C HIS A 43 4.08 7.36 -19.71
N ASN A 44 3.48 8.49 -20.08
CA ASN A 44 4.14 9.73 -20.36
C ASN A 44 4.03 10.54 -19.07
N ILE A 45 4.54 9.93 -17.99
CA ILE A 45 4.94 10.70 -16.82
C ILE A 45 5.88 11.74 -17.40
N ARG A 46 5.49 13.02 -17.38
CA ARG A 46 6.38 14.14 -17.61
C ARG A 46 7.55 13.94 -16.65
N ALA A 47 8.63 13.36 -17.16
CA ALA A 47 9.85 12.99 -16.47
C ALA A 47 10.68 14.23 -16.09
N GLY A 48 10.02 15.31 -15.69
CA GLY A 48 10.67 16.59 -15.40
C GLY A 48 11.16 16.72 -13.97
N ILE A 49 10.55 16.02 -13.01
CA ILE A 49 11.00 16.00 -11.62
C ILE A 49 11.40 14.57 -11.27
N SER A 50 12.55 14.22 -11.86
CA SER A 50 13.42 13.06 -11.70
C SER A 50 12.86 11.80 -11.02
N LEU A 51 12.63 10.77 -11.83
CA LEU A 51 12.49 9.37 -11.40
C LEU A 51 13.61 8.97 -10.42
N VAL A 52 14.81 9.55 -10.60
CA VAL A 52 15.94 9.44 -9.69
C VAL A 52 15.69 10.10 -8.32
N ALA A 53 15.05 11.27 -8.21
CA ALA A 53 14.68 11.83 -6.91
C ALA A 53 13.56 11.04 -6.24
N ALA A 54 12.56 10.57 -6.99
CA ALA A 54 11.50 9.73 -6.41
C ALA A 54 12.07 8.42 -5.87
N VAL A 55 12.92 7.73 -6.64
CA VAL A 55 13.64 6.54 -6.19
C VAL A 55 14.56 6.87 -5.01
N ARG A 56 15.30 7.99 -5.05
CA ARG A 56 16.16 8.42 -3.95
C ARG A 56 15.35 8.65 -2.67
N THR A 57 14.18 9.27 -2.76
CA THR A 57 13.28 9.49 -1.62
C THR A 57 12.72 8.17 -1.07
N ILE A 58 12.29 7.25 -1.94
CA ILE A 58 11.80 5.93 -1.53
C ILE A 58 12.92 5.13 -0.86
N VAL A 59 14.12 5.09 -1.46
CA VAL A 59 15.29 4.40 -0.91
C VAL A 59 15.73 5.02 0.41
N LEU A 60 15.77 6.36 0.52
CA LEU A 60 16.08 7.01 1.80
C LEU A 60 15.03 6.68 2.87
N ALA A 61 13.74 6.71 2.52
CA ALA A 61 12.68 6.37 3.45
C ALA A 61 12.76 4.90 3.90
N ASP A 62 12.99 3.98 2.97
CA ASP A 62 13.13 2.55 3.23
C ASP A 62 14.42 2.24 4.01
N MET A 63 15.53 2.94 3.74
CA MET A 63 16.75 2.81 4.52
C MET A 63 16.57 3.34 5.94
N VAL A 64 15.91 4.49 6.14
CA VAL A 64 15.68 5.06 7.48
C VAL A 64 14.74 4.18 8.30
N MET A 65 13.66 3.69 7.70
CA MET A 65 12.69 2.81 8.35
C MET A 65 13.25 1.39 8.54
N GLY A 66 13.96 0.88 7.54
CA GLY A 66 14.62 -0.42 7.53
C GLY A 66 15.88 -0.49 8.38
N PHE A 67 16.52 0.65 8.70
CA PHE A 67 17.63 0.72 9.64
C PHE A 67 17.24 0.24 11.04
N ASP A 68 15.98 0.50 11.44
CA ASP A 68 15.44 -0.01 12.69
C ASP A 68 15.17 -1.53 12.66
N ASN A 69 14.80 -2.08 11.50
CA ASN A 69 14.67 -3.53 11.29
C ASN A 69 16.05 -4.21 11.26
N MET A 70 17.04 -3.53 10.66
CA MET A 70 18.45 -3.91 10.61
C MET A 70 19.08 -3.95 12.02
N LEU A 71 18.80 -2.96 12.88
CA LEU A 71 19.22 -2.95 14.29
C LEU A 71 18.61 -4.08 15.12
N ALA A 72 17.37 -4.51 14.81
CA ALA A 72 16.73 -5.64 15.46
C ALA A 72 17.40 -6.98 15.05
N ILE A 73 17.70 -7.16 13.76
CA ILE A 73 18.50 -8.29 13.26
C ILE A 73 19.91 -8.23 13.86
N ALA A 74 20.49 -7.04 14.04
CA ALA A 74 21.79 -6.86 14.65
C ALA A 74 21.86 -7.35 16.10
N GLY A 75 20.83 -7.03 16.88
CA GLY A 75 20.65 -7.56 18.23
C GLY A 75 20.47 -9.08 18.27
N ALA A 76 19.77 -9.66 17.28
CA ALA A 76 19.59 -11.11 17.18
C ALA A 76 20.87 -11.85 16.72
N SER A 77 21.71 -11.20 15.90
CA SER A 77 22.94 -11.77 15.31
C SER A 77 24.18 -11.71 16.21
N LYS A 78 24.03 -11.43 17.51
CA LYS A 78 25.10 -11.46 18.53
C LYS A 78 26.39 -10.70 18.13
N GLY A 79 26.26 -9.55 17.49
CA GLY A 79 27.38 -8.63 17.22
C GLY A 79 28.18 -8.88 15.93
N HIS A 80 27.73 -9.76 15.02
CA HIS A 80 28.38 -9.93 13.72
C HIS A 80 27.87 -8.89 12.70
N ILE A 81 28.44 -7.67 12.79
CA ILE A 81 28.13 -6.48 11.97
C ILE A 81 28.03 -6.79 10.46
N GLY A 82 28.78 -7.78 9.96
CA GLY A 82 28.77 -8.19 8.55
C GLY A 82 27.41 -8.66 8.01
N TYR A 83 26.64 -9.45 8.75
CA TYR A 83 25.36 -9.99 8.25
C TYR A 83 24.29 -8.90 8.08
N ILE A 84 24.39 -7.88 8.91
CA ILE A 84 23.48 -6.75 8.97
C ILE A 84 23.73 -5.82 7.76
N ALA A 85 25.01 -5.53 7.46
CA ALA A 85 25.40 -4.72 6.30
C ALA A 85 24.99 -5.38 4.97
N ILE A 86 25.12 -6.71 4.87
CA ILE A 86 24.67 -7.49 3.71
C ILE A 86 23.17 -7.34 3.51
N GLY A 87 22.35 -7.50 4.56
CA GLY A 87 20.89 -7.36 4.47
C GLY A 87 20.43 -6.02 3.89
N LEU A 88 21.05 -4.91 4.32
CA LEU A 88 20.71 -3.57 3.83
C LEU A 88 21.14 -3.35 2.37
N ILE A 89 22.37 -3.76 2.02
CA ILE A 89 22.91 -3.63 0.68
C ILE A 89 22.06 -4.40 -0.33
N PHE A 90 21.48 -5.54 0.06
CA PHE A 90 20.61 -6.32 -0.82
C PHE A 90 19.14 -5.86 -0.82
N SER A 91 18.59 -5.34 0.30
CA SER A 91 17.19 -4.89 0.37
C SER A 91 16.87 -3.77 -0.63
N VAL A 92 17.73 -2.76 -0.71
CA VAL A 92 17.50 -1.59 -1.57
C VAL A 92 17.45 -1.95 -3.06
N PRO A 93 18.43 -2.66 -3.64
CA PRO A 93 18.36 -3.13 -5.02
C PRO A 93 17.16 -4.04 -5.28
N ILE A 94 16.81 -4.92 -4.34
CA ILE A 94 15.67 -5.83 -4.47
C ILE A 94 14.37 -5.03 -4.59
N ILE A 95 14.16 -3.99 -3.78
CA ILE A 95 12.95 -3.15 -3.86
C ILE A 95 12.93 -2.36 -5.17
N VAL A 96 14.05 -1.77 -5.57
CA VAL A 96 14.16 -0.99 -6.81
C VAL A 96 13.90 -1.86 -8.04
N TRP A 97 14.56 -3.01 -8.14
CA TRP A 97 14.35 -3.95 -9.26
C TRP A 97 13.01 -4.67 -9.18
N GLY A 98 12.59 -5.06 -7.98
CA GLY A 98 11.30 -5.70 -7.73
C GLY A 98 10.13 -4.83 -8.17
N SER A 99 10.18 -3.52 -7.87
CA SER A 99 9.14 -2.57 -8.34
C SER A 99 9.06 -2.51 -9.87
N LYS A 100 10.19 -2.55 -10.58
CA LYS A 100 10.23 -2.58 -12.05
C LYS A 100 9.64 -3.88 -12.61
N ILE A 101 9.95 -5.02 -12.00
CA ILE A 101 9.39 -6.32 -12.37
C ILE A 101 7.88 -6.32 -12.15
N ILE A 102 7.41 -5.83 -10.99
CA ILE A 102 5.98 -5.72 -10.68
C ILE A 102 5.27 -4.82 -11.69
N LEU A 103 5.84 -3.67 -12.03
CA LEU A 103 5.28 -2.76 -13.03
C LEU A 103 5.14 -3.44 -14.40
N ILE A 104 6.19 -4.09 -14.89
CA ILE A 104 6.15 -4.82 -16.17
C ILE A 104 5.13 -5.97 -16.10
N ALA A 105 5.07 -6.69 -14.96
CA ALA A 105 4.10 -7.75 -14.74
C ALA A 105 2.67 -7.22 -14.73
N MET A 106 2.39 -6.04 -14.17
CA MET A 106 1.07 -5.40 -14.22
C MET A 106 0.66 -5.00 -15.65
N GLU A 107 1.61 -4.61 -16.50
CA GLU A 107 1.35 -4.33 -17.92
C GLU A 107 0.95 -5.59 -18.71
N HIS A 108 1.61 -6.72 -18.44
CA HIS A 108 1.37 -7.98 -19.16
C HIS A 108 0.26 -8.83 -18.53
N ILE A 109 0.05 -8.72 -17.22
CA ILE A 109 -0.91 -9.49 -16.42
C ILE A 109 -1.87 -8.51 -15.73
N PRO A 110 -2.92 -8.04 -16.43
CA PRO A 110 -3.87 -7.08 -15.88
C PRO A 110 -4.59 -7.56 -14.61
N LEU A 111 -4.67 -8.87 -14.40
CA LEU A 111 -5.25 -9.47 -13.20
C LEU A 111 -4.50 -9.04 -11.93
N LEU A 112 -3.19 -8.74 -12.03
CA LEU A 112 -2.37 -8.30 -10.90
C LEU A 112 -2.86 -6.95 -10.33
N ILE A 113 -3.41 -6.08 -11.19
CA ILE A 113 -3.96 -4.77 -10.79
C ILE A 113 -5.22 -4.97 -9.94
N TYR A 114 -6.11 -5.88 -10.37
CA TYR A 114 -7.32 -6.23 -9.61
C TYR A 114 -6.98 -6.92 -8.29
N ALA A 115 -5.97 -7.80 -8.28
CA ALA A 115 -5.47 -8.41 -7.06
C ALA A 115 -4.89 -7.37 -6.08
N GLY A 116 -4.06 -6.45 -6.57
CA GLY A 116 -3.51 -5.36 -5.75
C GLY A 116 -4.60 -4.44 -5.19
N GLY A 117 -5.59 -4.08 -6.01
CA GLY A 117 -6.75 -3.31 -5.54
C GLY A 117 -7.60 -4.05 -4.51
N GLY A 118 -7.75 -5.37 -4.65
CA GLY A 118 -8.42 -6.21 -3.66
C GLY A 118 -7.67 -6.27 -2.32
N ILE A 119 -6.34 -6.40 -2.33
CA ILE A 119 -5.52 -6.36 -1.11
C ILE A 119 -5.65 -5.00 -0.43
N LEU A 120 -5.57 -3.90 -1.18
CA LEU A 120 -5.78 -2.55 -0.63
C LEU A 120 -7.18 -2.37 -0.05
N GLY A 121 -8.20 -2.95 -0.68
CA GLY A 121 -9.56 -2.99 -0.17
C GLY A 121 -9.67 -3.75 1.15
N TYR A 122 -9.05 -4.94 1.23
CA TYR A 122 -9.01 -5.72 2.46
C TYR A 122 -8.36 -4.92 3.60
N THR A 123 -7.17 -4.37 3.38
CA THR A 123 -6.48 -3.54 4.39
C THR A 123 -7.30 -2.31 4.77
N ALA A 124 -7.94 -1.64 3.80
CA ALA A 124 -8.83 -0.52 4.11
C ALA A 124 -10.00 -0.94 5.00
N SER A 125 -10.58 -2.11 4.75
CA SER A 125 -11.68 -2.63 5.55
C SER A 125 -11.26 -2.96 6.98
N GLU A 126 -10.09 -3.58 7.18
CA GLU A 126 -9.53 -3.82 8.51
C GLU A 126 -9.29 -2.50 9.25
N MET A 127 -8.70 -1.50 8.60
CA MET A 127 -8.49 -0.19 9.23
C MET A 127 -9.82 0.46 9.65
N ILE A 128 -10.86 0.38 8.84
CA ILE A 128 -12.19 0.92 9.18
C ILE A 128 -12.82 0.16 10.35
N MET A 129 -12.63 -1.16 10.41
CA MET A 129 -13.19 -2.01 11.46
C MET A 129 -12.47 -1.86 12.79
N ASP A 130 -11.15 -1.63 12.76
CA ASP A 130 -10.31 -1.46 13.95
C ASP A 130 -10.43 -0.06 14.58
N GLU A 131 -11.11 0.89 13.90
CA GLU A 131 -11.36 2.23 14.43
C GLU A 131 -12.11 2.18 15.75
N GLN A 132 -11.54 2.80 16.80
CA GLN A 132 -12.03 2.73 18.17
C GLN A 132 -13.49 3.16 18.35
N GLU A 133 -13.93 4.18 17.61
CA GLU A 133 -15.30 4.72 17.67
C GLU A 133 -16.35 3.85 16.98
N ILE A 134 -15.95 2.96 16.06
CA ILE A 134 -16.87 2.13 15.26
C ILE A 134 -16.71 0.64 15.58
N ARG A 135 -15.62 0.24 16.22
CA ARG A 135 -15.30 -1.15 16.56
C ARG A 135 -16.42 -1.86 17.30
N TRP A 136 -17.14 -1.16 18.20
CA TRP A 136 -18.28 -1.72 18.93
C TRP A 136 -19.42 -2.21 18.01
N ILE A 137 -19.63 -1.59 16.85
CA ILE A 137 -20.63 -2.00 15.85
C ILE A 137 -20.23 -3.36 15.26
N PHE A 138 -18.95 -3.53 14.92
CA PHE A 138 -18.43 -4.76 14.35
C PHE A 138 -18.32 -5.90 15.37
N GLU A 139 -17.98 -5.59 16.61
CA GLU A 139 -17.98 -6.54 17.73
C GLU A 139 -19.41 -7.00 18.07
N SER A 140 -20.40 -6.11 17.98
CA SER A 140 -21.82 -6.44 18.26
C SER A 140 -22.46 -7.30 17.17
N TYR A 141 -21.96 -7.26 15.93
CA TYR A 141 -22.48 -8.03 14.80
C TYR A 141 -21.35 -8.81 14.09
N PRO A 142 -20.94 -9.98 14.63
CA PRO A 142 -19.81 -10.76 14.09
C PRO A 142 -19.98 -11.16 12.62
N HIS A 143 -21.22 -11.41 12.18
CA HIS A 143 -21.50 -11.70 10.77
C HIS A 143 -21.23 -10.50 9.87
N PHE A 144 -21.48 -9.27 10.34
CA PHE A 144 -21.22 -8.05 9.59
C PHE A 144 -19.71 -7.81 9.42
N ALA A 145 -18.92 -8.11 10.45
CA ALA A 145 -17.46 -8.01 10.43
C ALA A 145 -16.82 -8.89 9.33
N HIS A 146 -17.35 -10.08 9.05
CA HIS A 146 -16.84 -10.93 7.97
C HIS A 146 -17.34 -10.53 6.58
N ILE A 147 -18.56 -9.99 6.49
CA ILE A 147 -19.18 -9.63 5.20
C ILE A 147 -18.62 -8.30 4.68
N PHE A 148 -18.31 -7.35 5.57
CA PHE A 148 -17.88 -6.00 5.20
C PHE A 148 -16.62 -5.96 4.31
N PRO A 149 -15.52 -6.67 4.63
CA PRO A 149 -14.35 -6.74 3.75
C PRO A 149 -14.67 -7.29 2.36
N VAL A 150 -15.45 -8.37 2.31
CA VAL A 150 -15.84 -9.03 1.05
C VAL A 150 -16.68 -8.08 0.20
N LEU A 151 -17.63 -7.38 0.82
CA LEU A 151 -18.48 -6.39 0.16
C LEU A 151 -17.67 -5.22 -0.39
N LEU A 152 -16.71 -4.71 0.38
CA LEU A 152 -15.87 -3.59 -0.01
C LEU A 152 -14.93 -3.95 -1.17
N ILE A 153 -14.30 -5.13 -1.11
CA ILE A 153 -13.50 -5.67 -2.22
C ILE A 153 -14.37 -5.87 -3.45
N ALA A 154 -15.55 -6.47 -3.32
CA ALA A 154 -16.48 -6.66 -4.43
C ALA A 154 -16.88 -5.30 -5.04
N ALA A 155 -17.19 -4.29 -4.24
CA ALA A 155 -17.49 -2.95 -4.71
C ALA A 155 -16.31 -2.31 -5.46
N LEU A 156 -15.07 -2.47 -4.98
CA LEU A 156 -13.86 -2.00 -5.67
C LEU A 156 -13.66 -2.69 -7.02
N LEU A 157 -13.84 -4.01 -7.08
CA LEU A 157 -13.70 -4.77 -8.32
C LEU A 157 -14.81 -4.42 -9.33
N VAL A 158 -16.05 -4.28 -8.86
CA VAL A 158 -17.20 -3.88 -9.68
C VAL A 158 -17.00 -2.47 -10.23
N THR A 159 -16.64 -1.50 -9.39
CA THR A 159 -16.36 -0.12 -9.84
C THR A 159 -15.23 -0.07 -10.87
N GLY A 160 -14.16 -0.84 -10.64
CA GLY A 160 -13.07 -1.00 -11.61
C GLY A 160 -13.50 -1.63 -12.93
N TRP A 161 -14.37 -2.66 -12.88
CA TRP A 161 -14.89 -3.33 -14.07
C TRP A 161 -15.84 -2.43 -14.88
N LEU A 162 -16.78 -1.75 -14.22
CA LEU A 162 -17.67 -0.77 -14.86
C LEU A 162 -16.91 0.37 -15.52
N TYR A 163 -15.88 0.91 -14.86
CA TYR A 163 -15.06 1.98 -15.42
C TYR A 163 -14.32 1.52 -16.68
N ASN A 164 -13.75 0.32 -16.65
CA ASN A 164 -13.04 -0.26 -17.80
C ASN A 164 -14.00 -0.58 -18.97
N LEU A 165 -15.23 -1.01 -18.69
CA LEU A 165 -16.25 -1.23 -19.71
C LEU A 165 -16.69 0.09 -20.38
N TYR A 166 -16.89 1.14 -19.58
CA TYR A 166 -17.25 2.47 -20.07
C TYR A 166 -16.12 3.12 -20.89
N SER A 167 -14.85 2.93 -20.48
CA SER A 167 -13.70 3.44 -21.24
C SER A 167 -13.61 2.78 -22.61
N SER A 168 -13.76 1.45 -22.69
CA SER A 168 -13.73 0.68 -23.94
C SER A 168 -14.81 1.13 -24.94
N TRP A 169 -16.03 1.41 -24.47
CA TRP A 169 -17.12 1.93 -25.30
C TRP A 169 -16.85 3.32 -25.89
N ARG A 170 -16.15 4.19 -25.14
CA ARG A 170 -15.84 5.56 -25.60
C ARG A 170 -14.76 5.58 -26.69
N PHE A 171 -13.86 4.59 -26.73
CA PHE A 171 -12.86 4.45 -27.79
C PHE A 171 -13.41 3.85 -29.08
N ALA A 172 -14.36 2.91 -29.00
CA ALA A 172 -15.01 2.31 -30.16
C ALA A 172 -15.85 3.30 -30.99
N LYS A 173 -16.25 4.44 -30.41
CA LYS A 173 -17.03 5.49 -31.10
C LYS A 173 -16.15 6.59 -31.73
N ARG A 174 -14.82 6.45 -31.69
CA ARG A 174 -13.84 7.45 -32.16
C ARG A 174 -12.93 6.94 -33.30
N SER A 175 -13.10 5.69 -33.76
CA SER A 175 -12.51 5.15 -35.00
C SER A 175 -13.58 4.98 -36.08
#